data_AF-U1LQJ4-F1
#
_entry.id   AF-U1LQJ4-F1
#
_cell.length_a   1.000
_cell.length_b   1.000
_cell.length_c   1.000
_cell.angle_alpha   90.00
_cell.angle_beta   90.00
_cell.angle_gamma   90.00
#
_symmetry.space_group_name_H-M   'P 1'
#
loop_
_entity.id
_entity.type
_entity.pdbx_description
1 polymer ?
#
loop_
_entity_poly.entity_id
_entity_poly.type
_entity_poly.pdbx_seq_one_letter_code
_entity_poly.pdbx_strand_id
1 'polypeptide(L)'
;MSIALAPARARSPWERAYRIATIAAAVQFGWVFFMGLLAGGQFLADEWPRWDPLAEWPVLAVPAWLTIAIGAVAAAAAIAMAVRREVTDEVGVAFQDLATGVLLLGLLPVGLARAYAGVGVPDGALGWHWIASLVFVVTLLALVVRVVRASRASRAPRDGRSS
;
A
#
# COMPACT_ATOMS: atom_id res chain seq x y z
N MET A 1 12.85 -14.67 39.91
CA MET A 1 12.28 -13.40 39.39
C MET A 1 11.40 -13.77 38.20
N SER A 2 10.08 -13.80 38.39
CA SER A 2 9.12 -14.24 37.35
C SER A 2 8.63 -13.02 36.58
N ILE A 3 8.92 -12.95 35.28
CA ILE A 3 8.40 -11.89 34.42
C ILE A 3 6.96 -12.27 34.08
N ALA A 4 6.00 -11.62 34.73
CA ALA A 4 4.60 -11.75 34.35
C ALA A 4 4.42 -11.15 32.94
N LEU A 5 4.31 -12.01 31.93
CA LEU A 5 3.97 -11.59 30.58
C LEU A 5 2.55 -11.02 30.60
N ALA A 6 2.41 -9.75 30.27
CA ALA A 6 1.10 -9.12 30.13
C ALA A 6 0.27 -9.91 29.10
N PRO A 7 -1.03 -10.14 29.36
CA PRO A 7 -1.88 -10.90 28.46
C PRO A 7 -1.91 -10.22 27.09
N ALA A 8 -1.66 -11.01 26.04
CA ALA A 8 -1.70 -10.53 24.66
C ALA A 8 -3.08 -9.94 24.36
N ARG A 9 -3.15 -8.63 24.06
CA ARG A 9 -4.42 -8.01 23.65
C ARG A 9 -4.92 -8.69 22.38
N ALA A 10 -6.19 -9.08 22.40
CA ALA A 10 -6.87 -9.55 21.20
C ALA A 10 -6.81 -8.47 20.12
N ARG A 11 -6.26 -8.82 18.95
CA ARG A 11 -6.17 -7.90 17.81
C ARG A 11 -7.55 -7.54 17.29
N SER A 12 -7.72 -6.29 16.89
CA SER A 12 -8.98 -5.85 16.30
C SER A 12 -9.20 -6.52 14.93
N PRO A 13 -10.46 -6.73 14.49
CA PRO A 13 -10.73 -7.27 13.16
C PRO A 13 -10.14 -6.41 12.04
N TRP A 14 -10.07 -5.08 12.23
CA TRP A 14 -9.50 -4.15 11.26
C TRP A 14 -7.98 -4.28 11.15
N GLU A 15 -7.28 -4.48 12.27
CA GLU A 15 -5.84 -4.75 12.25
C GLU A 15 -5.54 -6.06 11.52
N ARG A 16 -6.39 -7.08 11.72
CA ARG A 16 -6.27 -8.36 11.01
C ARG A 16 -6.50 -8.17 9.52
N ALA A 17 -7.57 -7.48 9.12
CA ALA A 17 -7.87 -7.18 7.72
C ALA A 17 -6.74 -6.40 7.04
N TYR A 18 -6.23 -5.37 7.72
CA TYR A 18 -5.10 -4.57 7.25
C TYR A 18 -3.87 -5.44 6.99
N ARG A 19 -3.44 -6.23 7.98
CA ARG A 19 -2.28 -7.13 7.84
C ARG A 19 -2.46 -8.15 6.73
N ILE A 20 -3.65 -8.73 6.60
CA ILE A 20 -3.95 -9.68 5.52
C ILE A 20 -3.81 -9.00 4.16
N ALA A 21 -4.35 -7.78 4.01
CA ALA A 21 -4.22 -7.02 2.77
C ALA A 21 -2.76 -6.65 2.46
N THR A 22 -1.98 -6.22 3.46
CA THR A 22 -0.55 -5.92 3.28
C THR A 22 0.25 -7.17 2.88
N ILE A 23 -0.01 -8.32 3.51
CA ILE A 23 0.63 -9.60 3.14
C ILE A 23 0.21 -10.00 1.72
N ALA A 24 -1.07 -9.88 1.37
CA ALA A 24 -1.55 -10.18 0.03
C ALA A 24 -0.89 -9.28 -1.03
N ALA A 25 -0.73 -7.99 -0.73
CA ALA A 25 0.00 -7.06 -1.60
C ALA A 25 1.47 -7.46 -1.77
N ALA A 26 2.15 -7.81 -0.68
CA ALA A 26 3.55 -8.24 -0.72
C ALA A 26 3.72 -9.54 -1.52
N VAL A 27 2.81 -10.51 -1.33
CA VAL A 27 2.79 -11.77 -2.08
C VAL A 27 2.53 -11.51 -3.56
N GLN A 28 1.54 -10.66 -3.89
CA GLN A 28 1.24 -10.31 -5.27
C GLN A 28 2.44 -9.63 -5.94
N PHE A 29 3.10 -8.69 -5.25
CA PHE A 29 4.28 -8.01 -5.77
C PHE A 29 5.44 -8.99 -5.97
N GLY A 30 5.73 -9.85 -4.99
CA GLY A 30 6.74 -10.90 -5.10
C GLY A 30 6.44 -11.88 -6.24
N TRP A 31 5.17 -12.21 -6.46
CA TRP A 31 4.73 -13.05 -7.57
C TRP A 31 5.02 -12.39 -8.93
N VAL A 32 4.66 -11.12 -9.11
CA VAL A 32 4.94 -10.38 -10.36
C VAL A 32 6.45 -10.32 -10.62
N PHE A 33 7.26 -10.06 -9.60
CA PHE A 33 8.73 -10.08 -9.71
C PHE A 33 9.26 -11.46 -10.10
N PHE A 34 8.78 -12.51 -9.45
CA PHE A 34 9.16 -13.88 -9.76
C PHE A 34 8.81 -14.27 -11.21
N MET A 35 7.62 -13.91 -11.68
CA MET A 35 7.21 -14.13 -13.08
C MET A 35 8.12 -13.37 -14.06
N GLY A 36 8.50 -12.13 -13.75
CA GLY A 36 9.44 -11.36 -14.57
C GLY A 36 10.83 -12.00 -14.61
N LEU A 37 11.28 -12.61 -13.51
CA LEU A 37 12.55 -13.34 -13.48
C LEU A 37 12.52 -14.58 -14.37
N LEU A 38 11.43 -15.34 -14.35
CA LEU A 38 11.24 -16.49 -15.24
C LEU A 38 11.20 -16.08 -16.72
N ALA A 39 10.65 -14.90 -17.01
CA ALA A 39 10.54 -14.34 -18.35
C ALA A 39 11.79 -13.59 -18.82
N GLY A 40 12.98 -13.95 -18.34
CA GLY A 40 14.21 -13.31 -18.83
C GLY A 40 14.41 -11.88 -18.31
N GLY A 41 13.72 -11.48 -17.25
CA GLY A 41 13.77 -10.12 -16.70
C GLY A 41 12.83 -9.13 -17.38
N GLN A 42 11.93 -9.61 -18.23
CA GLN A 42 10.92 -8.84 -18.93
C GLN A 42 9.77 -8.44 -18.00
N PHE A 43 9.38 -7.16 -18.02
CA PHE A 43 8.21 -6.63 -17.29
C PHE A 43 7.20 -5.89 -18.17
N LEU A 44 7.51 -5.73 -19.45
CA LEU A 44 6.66 -5.09 -20.46
C LEU A 44 6.56 -5.99 -21.70
N ALA A 45 5.43 -5.93 -22.42
CA ALA A 45 5.18 -6.80 -23.57
C ALA A 45 6.17 -6.58 -24.74
N ASP A 46 6.71 -5.38 -24.85
CA ASP A 46 7.65 -4.89 -25.87
C ASP A 46 9.11 -4.88 -25.40
N GLU A 47 9.38 -5.26 -24.15
CA GLU A 47 10.74 -5.35 -23.64
C GLU A 47 11.42 -6.66 -24.07
N TRP A 48 12.65 -6.57 -24.55
CA TRP A 48 13.45 -7.75 -24.88
C TRP A 48 13.94 -8.46 -23.60
N PRO A 49 13.92 -9.80 -23.55
CA PRO A 49 14.54 -10.56 -22.47
C PRO A 49 16.01 -10.19 -22.30
N ARG A 50 16.45 -10.02 -21.05
CA ARG A 50 17.84 -9.72 -20.68
C ARG A 50 18.69 -10.98 -20.54
N TRP A 51 18.05 -12.14 -20.36
CA TRP A 51 18.67 -13.47 -20.35
C TRP A 51 17.69 -14.49 -20.94
N ASP A 52 18.18 -15.72 -21.18
CA ASP A 52 17.38 -16.80 -21.75
C ASP A 52 16.14 -17.08 -20.87
N PRO A 53 14.93 -16.84 -21.37
CA PRO A 53 13.72 -17.00 -20.59
C PRO A 53 13.41 -18.47 -20.35
N LEU A 54 12.98 -18.80 -19.12
CA LEU A 54 12.46 -20.12 -18.78
C LEU A 54 10.97 -20.27 -19.15
N ALA A 55 10.27 -19.15 -19.34
CA ALA A 55 8.87 -19.09 -19.76
C ALA A 55 8.60 -17.78 -20.53
N GLU A 56 7.60 -17.81 -21.41
CA GLU A 56 7.20 -16.62 -22.18
C GLU A 56 6.46 -15.59 -21.32
N TRP A 57 6.69 -14.30 -21.57
CA TRP A 57 5.98 -13.23 -20.89
C TRP A 57 4.58 -12.99 -21.52
N PRO A 58 3.53 -12.73 -20.73
CA PRO A 58 3.46 -12.90 -19.28
C PRO A 58 3.24 -14.36 -18.89
N VAL A 59 4.04 -14.88 -17.97
CA VAL A 59 3.91 -16.27 -17.48
C VAL A 59 2.53 -16.51 -16.85
N LEU A 60 2.02 -15.53 -16.10
CA LEU A 60 0.64 -15.50 -15.61
C LEU A 60 0.19 -14.04 -15.42
N ALA A 61 -0.85 -13.64 -16.13
CA ALA A 61 -1.37 -12.27 -16.06
C ALA A 61 -2.11 -12.04 -14.73
N VAL A 62 -1.62 -11.10 -13.92
CA VAL A 62 -2.32 -10.66 -12.71
C VAL A 62 -3.29 -9.54 -13.07
N PRO A 63 -4.61 -9.72 -12.88
CA PRO A 63 -5.57 -8.72 -13.29
C PRO A 63 -5.51 -7.49 -12.37
N ALA A 64 -5.58 -6.30 -12.95
CA ALA A 64 -5.44 -5.05 -12.20
C ALA A 64 -6.51 -4.86 -11.11
N TRP A 65 -7.72 -5.42 -11.30
CA TRP A 65 -8.79 -5.34 -10.29
C TRP A 65 -8.39 -5.99 -8.96
N LEU A 66 -7.50 -7.00 -8.99
CA LEU A 66 -7.02 -7.65 -7.77
C LEU A 66 -6.14 -6.70 -6.95
N THR A 67 -5.21 -5.99 -7.61
CA THR A 67 -4.39 -4.95 -6.97
C THR A 67 -5.27 -3.86 -6.35
N ILE A 68 -6.28 -3.41 -7.11
CA ILE A 68 -7.22 -2.37 -6.67
C ILE A 68 -8.01 -2.86 -5.45
N ALA A 69 -8.52 -4.09 -5.47
CA ALA A 69 -9.27 -4.67 -4.36
C ALA A 69 -8.43 -4.78 -3.08
N ILE A 70 -7.20 -5.29 -3.19
CA ILE A 70 -6.28 -5.39 -2.05
C ILE A 70 -5.98 -4.00 -1.48
N GLY A 71 -5.69 -3.02 -2.34
CA GLY A 71 -5.47 -1.63 -1.94
C GLY A 71 -6.69 -1.02 -1.26
N ALA A 72 -7.89 -1.24 -1.80
CA ALA A 72 -9.13 -0.74 -1.20
C ALA A 72 -9.39 -1.35 0.18
N VAL A 73 -9.12 -2.64 0.38
CA VAL A 73 -9.25 -3.30 1.69
C VAL A 73 -8.25 -2.73 2.69
N ALA A 74 -6.98 -2.57 2.30
CA ALA A 74 -5.96 -1.97 3.15
C ALA A 74 -6.32 -0.54 3.56
N ALA A 75 -6.76 0.29 2.61
CA ALA A 75 -7.21 1.65 2.84
C ALA A 75 -8.42 1.72 3.79
N ALA A 76 -9.46 0.92 3.55
CA ALA A 76 -10.64 0.88 4.40
C ALA A 76 -10.31 0.44 5.83
N ALA A 77 -9.45 -0.57 5.99
CA ALA A 77 -8.99 -1.03 7.29
C ALA A 77 -8.16 0.04 8.02
N ALA A 78 -7.27 0.75 7.32
CA ALA A 78 -6.49 1.84 7.89
C ALA A 78 -7.38 2.99 8.39
N ILE A 79 -8.40 3.38 7.62
CA ILE A 79 -9.39 4.39 8.03
C ILE A 79 -10.14 3.90 9.27
N ALA A 80 -10.62 2.65 9.28
CA ALA A 80 -11.35 2.10 10.41
C ALA A 80 -10.50 2.03 11.68
N MET A 81 -9.22 1.67 11.56
CA MET A 81 -8.25 1.69 12.66
C MET A 81 -8.04 3.12 13.18
N ALA A 82 -7.84 4.08 12.29
CA ALA A 82 -7.68 5.48 12.67
C ALA A 82 -8.93 6.01 13.36
N VAL A 83 -10.13 5.72 12.85
CA VAL A 83 -11.42 6.16 13.42
C VAL A 83 -11.65 5.67 14.85
N ARG A 84 -11.19 4.46 15.16
CA ARG A 84 -11.52 3.77 16.42
C ARG A 84 -10.44 3.84 17.50
N ARG A 85 -9.21 4.26 17.19
CA ARG A 85 -8.12 4.38 18.17
C ARG A 85 -7.64 5.83 18.31
N GLU A 86 -7.15 6.16 19.50
CA GLU A 86 -6.17 7.24 19.67
C GLU A 86 -4.97 6.93 18.77
N VAL A 87 -4.29 7.94 18.22
CA VAL A 87 -3.19 7.75 17.25
C VAL A 87 -2.08 6.91 17.89
N THR A 88 -2.09 5.59 17.65
CA THR A 88 -1.08 4.63 18.14
C THR A 88 -0.02 4.36 17.07
N ASP A 89 1.06 3.67 17.44
CA ASP A 89 2.13 3.21 16.54
C ASP A 89 1.60 2.49 15.28
N GLU A 90 0.48 1.76 15.42
CA GLU A 90 -0.17 1.05 14.31
C GLU A 90 -0.70 1.98 13.21
N VAL A 91 -1.16 3.20 13.56
CA VAL A 91 -1.57 4.21 12.58
C VAL A 91 -0.35 4.76 11.84
N GLY A 92 0.80 4.88 12.53
CA GLY A 92 2.07 5.26 11.92
C GLY A 92 2.54 4.23 10.88
N VAL A 93 2.46 2.95 11.20
CA VAL A 93 2.76 1.86 10.25
C VAL A 93 1.80 1.91 9.05
N ALA A 94 0.50 2.07 9.29
CA ALA A 94 -0.48 2.17 8.21
C ALA A 94 -0.21 3.38 7.29
N PHE A 95 0.20 4.52 7.86
CA PHE A 95 0.59 5.70 7.09
C PHE A 95 1.82 5.43 6.22
N GLN A 96 2.87 4.82 6.78
CA GLN A 96 4.08 4.48 6.06
C GLN A 96 3.79 3.53 4.90
N ASP A 97 3.07 2.45 5.15
CA ASP A 97 2.71 1.46 4.13
C ASP A 97 1.86 2.06 3.00
N LEU A 98 0.87 2.90 3.33
CA LEU A 98 0.05 3.60 2.32
C LEU A 98 0.89 4.57 1.49
N ALA A 99 1.82 5.30 2.12
CA ALA A 99 2.75 6.19 1.41
C ALA A 99 3.67 5.39 0.48
N THR A 100 4.24 4.28 0.95
CA THR A 100 4.99 3.33 0.12
C THR A 100 4.14 2.81 -1.04
N GLY A 101 2.87 2.50 -0.80
CA GLY A 101 1.92 2.11 -1.85
C GLY A 101 1.74 3.18 -2.93
N VAL A 102 1.62 4.46 -2.55
CA VAL A 102 1.54 5.57 -3.51
C VAL A 102 2.81 5.66 -4.37
N LEU A 103 3.98 5.52 -3.74
CA LEU A 103 5.27 5.53 -4.45
C LEU A 103 5.36 4.36 -5.43
N LEU A 104 5.08 3.14 -4.98
CA LEU A 104 5.26 1.92 -5.77
C LEU A 104 4.21 1.75 -6.89
N LEU A 105 2.96 2.15 -6.66
CA LEU A 105 1.87 1.94 -7.63
C LEU A 105 1.55 3.18 -8.46
N GLY A 106 1.97 4.37 -8.03
CA GLY A 106 1.75 5.62 -8.74
C GLY A 106 3.02 6.15 -9.37
N LEU A 107 4.02 6.50 -8.56
CA LEU A 107 5.19 7.22 -9.03
C LEU A 107 6.21 6.34 -9.74
N LEU A 108 6.47 5.13 -9.24
CA LEU A 108 7.44 4.22 -9.84
C LEU A 108 7.06 3.83 -11.28
N PRO A 109 5.82 3.41 -11.60
CA PRO A 109 5.42 3.10 -12.97
C PRO A 109 5.54 4.31 -13.90
N VAL A 110 5.17 5.52 -13.42
CA VAL A 110 5.31 6.76 -14.20
C VAL A 110 6.79 7.11 -14.43
N GLY A 111 7.63 6.94 -13.41
CA GLY A 111 9.07 7.16 -13.48
C GLY A 111 9.74 6.21 -14.48
N LEU A 112 9.39 4.93 -14.42
CA LEU A 112 9.87 3.92 -15.38
C LEU A 112 9.38 4.23 -16.79
N ALA A 113 8.08 4.47 -16.98
CA ALA A 113 7.53 4.83 -18.29
C ALA A 113 8.25 6.05 -18.90
N ARG A 114 8.59 7.06 -18.09
CA ARG A 114 9.36 8.22 -18.56
C ARG A 114 10.82 7.92 -18.84
N ALA A 115 11.48 7.12 -18.01
CA ALA A 115 12.86 6.68 -18.25
C ALA A 115 12.99 5.89 -19.56
N TYR A 116 11.94 5.17 -19.93
CA TYR A 116 11.83 4.42 -21.18
C TYR A 116 11.11 5.20 -22.31
N ALA A 117 10.79 6.49 -22.16
CA ALA A 117 10.05 7.23 -23.19
C ALA A 117 10.79 7.37 -24.54
N GLY A 118 12.10 7.13 -24.58
CA GLY A 118 12.89 7.04 -25.81
C GLY A 118 12.66 5.76 -26.63
N VAL A 119 12.03 4.73 -26.07
CA VAL A 119 11.67 3.46 -26.75
C VAL A 119 10.17 3.38 -27.10
N GLY A 120 9.42 4.46 -26.84
CA GLY A 120 7.95 4.48 -26.96
C GLY A 120 7.31 3.90 -25.71
N VAL A 121 6.35 4.62 -25.13
CA VAL A 121 5.50 4.07 -24.06
C VAL A 121 4.25 3.56 -24.75
N PRO A 122 3.99 2.25 -24.80
CA PRO A 122 2.76 1.73 -25.39
C PRO A 122 1.52 2.31 -24.69
N ASP A 123 0.46 2.54 -25.46
CA ASP A 123 -0.85 2.90 -24.90
C ASP A 123 -1.28 1.83 -23.89
N GLY A 124 -1.54 2.26 -22.64
CA GLY A 124 -1.91 1.36 -21.56
C GLY A 124 -0.73 0.72 -20.78
N ALA A 125 0.52 1.12 -21.03
CA ALA A 125 1.70 0.60 -20.30
C ALA A 125 1.64 0.80 -18.77
N LEU A 126 0.94 1.85 -18.31
CA LEU A 126 0.68 2.09 -16.88
C LEU A 126 -0.41 1.19 -16.30
N GLY A 127 -1.12 0.41 -17.12
CA GLY A 127 -2.25 -0.42 -16.71
C GLY A 127 -3.34 0.36 -15.94
N TRP A 128 -4.18 -0.37 -15.21
CA TRP A 128 -5.21 0.21 -14.33
C TRP A 128 -4.79 0.25 -12.85
N HIS A 129 -3.60 -0.27 -12.51
CA HIS A 129 -3.16 -0.42 -11.13
C HIS A 129 -2.89 0.92 -10.42
N TRP A 130 -2.63 1.99 -11.17
CA TRP A 130 -2.48 3.36 -10.63
C TRP A 130 -3.74 3.84 -9.89
N ILE A 131 -4.92 3.28 -10.15
CA ILE A 131 -6.15 3.57 -9.39
C ILE A 131 -5.95 3.27 -7.90
N ALA A 132 -5.23 2.21 -7.55
CA ALA A 132 -4.92 1.90 -6.16
C ALA A 132 -4.12 3.03 -5.49
N SER A 133 -3.23 3.70 -6.24
CA SER A 133 -2.49 4.86 -5.74
C SER A 133 -3.41 6.03 -5.42
N LEU A 134 -4.42 6.31 -6.24
CA LEU A 134 -5.43 7.33 -5.91
C LEU A 134 -6.18 7.02 -4.62
N VAL A 135 -6.58 5.75 -4.43
CA VAL A 135 -7.24 5.30 -3.19
C VAL A 135 -6.34 5.55 -1.97
N PHE A 136 -5.04 5.26 -2.09
CA PHE A 136 -4.07 5.51 -1.04
C PHE A 136 -3.87 7.01 -0.76
N VAL A 137 -3.79 7.85 -1.80
CA VAL A 137 -3.68 9.32 -1.64
C VAL A 137 -4.88 9.87 -0.86
N VAL A 138 -6.10 9.51 -1.26
CA VAL A 138 -7.32 9.94 -0.58
C VAL A 138 -7.32 9.47 0.88
N THR A 139 -6.88 8.25 1.13
CA THR A 139 -6.80 7.67 2.46
C THR A 139 -5.78 8.39 3.33
N LEU A 140 -4.58 8.66 2.81
CA LEU A 140 -3.54 9.42 3.51
C LEU A 140 -4.04 10.81 3.88
N LEU A 141 -4.70 11.52 2.96
CA LEU A 141 -5.29 12.84 3.23
C LEU A 141 -6.32 12.76 4.37
N ALA A 142 -7.19 11.74 4.37
CA ALA A 142 -8.16 11.53 5.44
C ALA A 142 -7.48 11.26 6.79
N LEU A 143 -6.40 10.47 6.80
CA LEU A 143 -5.59 10.21 8.00
C LEU A 143 -4.92 11.48 8.51
N VAL A 144 -4.30 12.29 7.64
CA VAL A 144 -3.67 13.57 8.00
C VAL A 144 -4.70 14.52 8.62
N VAL A 145 -5.84 14.72 7.96
CA VAL A 145 -6.92 15.59 8.48
C VAL A 145 -7.35 15.13 9.87
N ARG A 146 -7.51 13.83 10.07
CA ARG A 146 -7.90 13.28 11.37
C ARG A 146 -6.83 13.51 12.44
N VAL A 147 -5.57 13.20 12.15
CA VAL A 147 -4.45 13.42 13.09
C VAL A 147 -4.37 14.89 13.48
N VAL A 148 -4.44 15.81 12.52
CA VAL A 148 -4.43 17.26 12.78
C VAL A 148 -5.60 17.67 13.67
N ARG A 149 -6.81 17.17 13.42
CA ARG A 149 -7.99 17.46 14.26
C ARG A 149 -7.82 16.94 15.69
N ALA A 150 -7.31 15.72 15.85
CA ALA A 150 -7.03 15.14 17.17
C ALA A 150 -5.96 15.94 17.93
N SER A 151 -4.86 16.30 17.28
CA SER A 151 -3.79 17.11 17.89
C SER A 151 -4.27 18.50 18.30
N ARG A 152 -5.17 19.12 17.52
CA ARG A 152 -5.79 20.41 17.90
C ARG A 152 -6.69 20.27 19.12
N ALA A 153 -7.50 19.22 19.20
CA ALA A 153 -8.37 18.97 20.35
C ALA A 153 -7.58 18.75 21.65
N SER A 154 -6.46 18.04 21.59
CA SER A 154 -5.59 17.80 22.77
C SER A 154 -4.83 19.05 23.24
N ARG A 155 -4.67 20.06 22.37
CA ARG A 155 -3.98 21.33 22.69
C ARG A 155 -4.92 22.44 23.15
N ALA A 156 -6.23 22.25 23.04
CA ALA A 156 -7.19 23.22 23.55
C ALA A 156 -6.98 23.37 25.07
N PRO A 157 -6.75 24.60 25.59
CA PRO A 157 -6.61 24.84 27.01
C PRO A 157 -7.81 24.24 27.77
N ARG A 158 -7.54 23.47 28.82
CA ARG A 158 -8.58 23.12 29.80
C ARG A 158 -8.86 24.36 30.64
N ASP A 159 -9.49 25.35 30.03
CA ASP A 159 -9.91 26.53 30.75
C ASP A 159 -11.09 26.14 31.68
N GLY A 160 -10.82 26.17 32.98
CA GLY A 160 -11.83 26.59 33.96
C GLY A 160 -12.74 25.55 34.61
N ARG A 161 -12.28 24.34 34.94
CA ARG A 161 -12.97 23.54 36.00
C ARG A 161 -12.11 23.43 37.26
N SER A 162 -12.01 24.57 37.92
CA SER A 162 -11.83 24.68 39.37
C SER A 162 -13.06 25.39 39.92
N SER A 163 -14.06 24.61 40.30
CA SER A 163 -15.14 25.02 41.20
C SER A 163 -15.64 23.79 41.93
#